data_AF-A0A6M3KDR0-F1
#
_entry.id   AF-A0A6M3KDR0-F1
#
_cell.length_a   1.000
_cell.length_b   1.000
_cell.length_c   1.000
_cell.angle_alpha   90.00
_cell.angle_beta   90.00
_cell.angle_gamma   90.00
#
_symmetry.space_group_name_H-M   'P 1'
#
loop_
_entity.id
_entity.type
_entity.pdbx_description
1 polymer ?
#
loop_
_entity_poly.entity_id
_entity_poly.type
_entity_poly.pdbx_seq_one_letter_code
_entity_poly.pdbx_strand_id
1 'polypeptide(L)'
;MPNLYCTPQEVKDAMPDGIQSSTTKYDDELLRLCNSVSRFIEGRRACKRAFYPLLATRYYDILTSSPELWIDDLISATTVSYSTDDGDSYTDLTEDTDFFLTRAGDFNQSGSYDQAVISRNSAELTNWAAGQRAVKIVGVWGFVIDRSDCWRYTGDTVQSNPLTSSATSLTVSDADGSDIWGMSPRFQVGQILKIESEYCEVTEVNTSTNVLTIIRGRNGTTAAQHTQNTAIYTWQPVDDIRQAAIITAVKQFKRGLQGFQDGSANPTLGQMIYVKQLDPEAEALIEAYIKHPY
;
A
#
# COMPACT_ATOMS: atom_id res chain seq x y z
N MET A 1 -6.82 6.24 -8.04
CA MET A 1 -5.69 5.89 -8.92
C MET A 1 -4.53 6.84 -8.60
N PRO A 2 -3.29 6.36 -8.41
CA PRO A 2 -3.00 4.98 -8.12
C PRO A 2 -2.11 4.75 -6.90
N ASN A 3 -2.58 3.81 -6.09
CA ASN A 3 -1.78 3.13 -5.09
C ASN A 3 -0.82 2.19 -5.83
N LEU A 4 0.32 2.74 -6.26
CA LEU A 4 1.34 2.03 -7.01
C LEU A 4 2.22 1.19 -6.10
N TYR A 5 2.69 0.06 -6.63
CA TYR A 5 3.71 -0.77 -5.99
C TYR A 5 5.12 -0.52 -6.53
N CYS A 6 5.22 0.15 -7.67
CA CYS A 6 6.47 0.66 -8.21
C CYS A 6 6.22 2.00 -8.91
N THR A 7 7.24 2.85 -8.94
CA THR A 7 7.17 4.16 -9.61
C THR A 7 7.72 4.08 -11.04
N PRO A 8 7.36 5.02 -11.93
CA PRO A 8 8.01 5.16 -13.23
C PRO A 8 9.53 5.32 -13.13
N GLN A 9 10.01 6.00 -12.09
CA GLN A 9 11.44 6.21 -11.86
C GLN A 9 12.15 4.88 -11.54
N GLU A 10 11.61 4.08 -10.62
CA GLU A 10 12.15 2.75 -10.29
C GLU A 10 12.18 1.83 -11.53
N VAL A 11 11.17 1.93 -12.40
CA VAL A 11 11.13 1.18 -13.66
C VAL A 11 12.23 1.63 -14.62
N LYS A 12 12.54 2.93 -14.74
CA LYS A 12 13.68 3.42 -15.53
C LYS A 12 15.01 2.98 -14.94
N ASP A 13 15.15 3.07 -13.63
CA ASP A 13 16.39 2.70 -12.92
C ASP A 13 16.69 1.19 -13.03
N ALA A 14 15.66 0.36 -13.19
CA ALA A 14 15.81 -1.07 -13.49
C ALA A 14 16.26 -1.37 -14.94
N MET A 15 16.23 -0.39 -15.85
CA MET A 15 16.69 -0.51 -17.24
C MET A 15 17.52 0.71 -17.68
N PRO A 16 18.68 0.96 -17.04
CA PRO A 16 19.43 2.21 -17.22
C PRO A 16 19.88 2.44 -18.68
N ASP A 17 20.24 1.37 -19.40
CA ASP A 17 20.61 1.42 -20.83
C ASP A 17 19.41 1.33 -21.78
N GLY A 18 18.22 1.00 -21.26
CA GLY A 18 16.98 0.88 -22.03
C GLY A 18 16.20 2.19 -22.11
N ILE A 19 16.07 2.88 -20.98
CA ILE A 19 15.48 4.23 -20.89
C ILE A 19 16.35 5.03 -19.93
N GLN A 20 17.00 6.08 -20.44
CA GLN A 20 17.74 6.99 -19.56
C GLN A 20 16.77 7.69 -18.60
N SER A 21 17.17 7.88 -17.35
CA SER A 21 16.35 8.54 -16.31
C SER A 21 15.83 9.92 -16.73
N SER A 22 16.65 10.68 -17.47
CA SER A 22 16.31 12.00 -18.03
C SER A 22 15.26 11.98 -19.15
N THR A 23 14.91 10.82 -19.69
CA THR A 23 13.89 10.70 -20.74
C THR A 23 12.50 10.80 -20.13
N THR A 24 11.77 11.88 -20.45
CA THR A 24 10.41 12.12 -19.92
C THR A 24 9.29 11.68 -20.88
N LYS A 25 9.65 11.35 -22.14
CA LYS A 25 8.68 11.01 -23.20
C LYS A 25 7.73 9.86 -22.84
N TYR A 26 8.13 8.97 -21.94
CA TYR A 26 7.38 7.76 -21.59
C TYR A 26 6.76 7.82 -20.19
N ASP A 27 6.81 8.96 -19.51
CA ASP A 27 6.45 9.03 -18.08
C ASP A 27 4.98 8.72 -17.84
N ASP A 28 4.09 9.27 -18.67
CA ASP A 28 2.65 9.01 -18.60
C ASP A 28 2.32 7.55 -18.91
N GLU A 29 2.97 6.98 -19.94
CA GLU A 29 2.80 5.57 -20.28
C GLU A 29 3.31 4.63 -19.18
N LEU A 30 4.49 4.92 -18.62
CA LEU A 30 5.07 4.16 -17.52
C LEU A 30 4.19 4.26 -16.28
N LEU A 31 3.63 5.44 -15.97
CA LEU A 31 2.70 5.62 -14.86
C LEU A 31 1.43 4.77 -15.02
N ARG A 32 0.84 4.80 -16.22
CA ARG A 32 -0.33 3.95 -16.55
C ARG A 32 0.00 2.47 -16.46
N LEU A 33 1.20 2.09 -16.90
CA LEU A 33 1.69 0.71 -16.84
C LEU A 33 1.88 0.25 -15.39
N CYS A 34 2.56 1.03 -14.57
CA CYS A 34 2.75 0.75 -13.14
C CYS A 34 1.41 0.59 -12.43
N ASN A 35 0.42 1.42 -12.75
CA ASN A 35 -0.93 1.26 -12.23
C ASN A 35 -1.58 -0.06 -12.66
N SER A 36 -1.52 -0.38 -13.96
CA SER A 36 -2.07 -1.63 -14.50
C SER A 36 -1.45 -2.85 -13.82
N VAL A 37 -0.12 -2.86 -13.67
CA VAL A 37 0.63 -3.94 -13.02
C VAL A 37 0.27 -4.04 -11.53
N SER A 38 0.18 -2.91 -10.83
CA SER A 38 -0.21 -2.90 -9.41
C SER A 38 -1.60 -3.52 -9.22
N ARG A 39 -2.58 -3.19 -10.09
CA ARG A 39 -3.92 -3.81 -10.06
C ARG A 39 -3.90 -5.29 -10.47
N PHE A 40 -3.01 -5.66 -11.39
CA PHE A 40 -2.85 -7.05 -11.81
C PHE A 40 -2.37 -7.94 -10.66
N ILE A 41 -1.40 -7.47 -9.86
CA ILE A 41 -0.88 -8.17 -8.67
C ILE A 41 -1.96 -8.34 -7.58
N GLU A 42 -2.80 -7.33 -7.36
CA GLU A 42 -3.92 -7.47 -6.41
C GLU A 42 -5.01 -8.44 -6.89
N GLY A 43 -5.17 -8.56 -8.21
CA GLY A 43 -6.25 -9.29 -8.85
C GLY A 43 -6.40 -10.73 -8.37
N ARG A 44 -7.60 -11.28 -8.56
CA ARG A 44 -8.07 -12.59 -8.02
C ARG A 44 -7.16 -13.80 -8.32
N ARG A 45 -6.23 -13.69 -9.28
CA ARG A 45 -5.28 -14.74 -9.65
C ARG A 45 -3.89 -14.59 -9.00
N ALA A 46 -3.51 -13.40 -8.52
CA ALA A 46 -2.16 -13.10 -8.06
C ALA A 46 -2.04 -13.06 -6.53
N CYS A 47 -2.78 -12.22 -5.80
CA CYS A 47 -2.69 -12.22 -4.32
C CYS A 47 -4.02 -12.20 -3.57
N LYS A 48 -5.09 -11.61 -4.13
CA LYS A 48 -6.36 -11.32 -3.40
C LYS A 48 -6.14 -10.51 -2.12
N ARG A 49 -5.08 -9.69 -2.09
CA ARG A 49 -4.74 -8.74 -1.02
C ARG A 49 -4.48 -7.37 -1.62
N ALA A 50 -4.58 -6.34 -0.79
CA ALA A 50 -4.14 -4.98 -1.10
C ALA A 50 -2.86 -4.68 -0.31
N PHE A 51 -1.83 -4.16 -0.98
CA PHE A 51 -0.53 -3.78 -0.40
C PHE A 51 -0.37 -2.25 -0.32
N TYR A 52 -1.49 -1.55 -0.15
CA TYR A 52 -1.54 -0.11 0.01
C TYR A 52 -2.43 0.25 1.22
N PRO A 53 -2.19 1.41 1.86
CA PRO A 53 -2.90 1.77 3.07
C PRO A 53 -4.26 2.35 2.70
N LEU A 54 -5.32 1.81 3.29
CA LEU A 54 -6.70 2.27 3.13
C LEU A 54 -7.32 2.54 4.49
N LEU A 55 -7.60 3.81 4.81
CA LEU A 55 -8.41 4.15 5.97
C LEU A 55 -9.88 3.85 5.64
N ALA A 56 -10.47 2.89 6.35
CA ALA A 56 -11.86 2.52 6.13
C ALA A 56 -12.52 1.96 7.39
N THR A 57 -13.84 1.99 7.39
CA THR A 57 -14.67 1.24 8.34
C THR A 57 -15.06 -0.09 7.72
N ARG A 58 -14.83 -1.20 8.42
CA ARG A 58 -15.33 -2.53 8.06
C ARG A 58 -16.24 -3.07 9.15
N TYR A 59 -17.23 -3.83 8.71
CA TYR A 59 -18.20 -4.52 9.56
C TYR A 59 -18.03 -6.01 9.39
N TYR A 60 -18.14 -6.76 10.48
CA TYR A 60 -18.01 -8.20 10.50
C TYR A 60 -19.26 -8.83 11.10
N ASP A 61 -19.79 -9.83 10.41
CA ASP A 61 -20.84 -10.71 10.91
C ASP A 61 -20.22 -11.81 11.76
N ILE A 62 -20.89 -12.19 12.84
CA ILE A 62 -20.48 -13.29 13.70
C ILE A 62 -21.58 -14.36 13.67
N LEU A 63 -21.29 -15.52 13.08
CA LEU A 63 -22.27 -16.61 12.96
C LEU A 63 -22.47 -17.34 14.29
N THR A 64 -21.37 -17.57 15.01
CA THR A 64 -21.34 -18.28 16.30
C THR A 64 -20.43 -17.51 17.22
N SER A 65 -20.82 -17.37 18.49
CA SER A 65 -20.00 -16.67 19.47
C SER A 65 -18.62 -17.33 19.62
N SER A 66 -17.57 -16.51 19.57
CA SER A 66 -16.17 -16.95 19.54
C SER A 66 -15.30 -15.89 20.23
N PRO A 67 -14.25 -16.27 20.96
CA PRO A 67 -13.28 -15.30 21.48
C PRO A 67 -12.40 -14.72 20.37
N GLU A 68 -12.35 -15.36 19.22
CA GLU A 68 -11.51 -15.00 18.07
C GLU A 68 -12.38 -14.57 16.89
N LEU A 69 -12.02 -13.45 16.27
CA LEU A 69 -12.60 -12.95 15.03
C LEU A 69 -11.50 -12.83 13.97
N TRP A 70 -11.65 -13.55 12.86
CA TRP A 70 -10.83 -13.35 11.66
C TRP A 70 -11.24 -12.08 10.95
N ILE A 71 -10.26 -11.22 10.69
CA ILE A 71 -10.43 -9.93 10.00
C ILE A 71 -9.60 -9.89 8.72
N ASP A 72 -9.80 -8.83 7.95
CA ASP A 72 -8.93 -8.56 6.81
C ASP A 72 -7.59 -7.99 7.27
N ASP A 73 -6.62 -7.95 6.36
CA ASP A 73 -5.27 -7.47 6.64
C ASP A 73 -5.33 -6.03 7.16
N LEU A 74 -5.06 -5.86 8.46
CA LEU A 74 -5.15 -4.60 9.20
C LEU A 74 -3.76 -4.16 9.64
N ILE A 75 -3.39 -2.92 9.32
CA ILE A 75 -2.12 -2.31 9.73
C ILE A 75 -2.26 -1.68 11.11
N SER A 76 -3.35 -0.96 11.35
CA SER A 76 -3.65 -0.36 12.66
C SER A 76 -5.15 -0.11 12.81
N ALA A 77 -5.67 -0.29 14.03
CA ALA A 77 -7.02 0.14 14.37
C ALA A 77 -7.00 1.57 14.93
N THR A 78 -7.98 2.38 14.51
CA THR A 78 -8.36 3.61 15.20
C THR A 78 -9.38 3.30 16.30
N THR A 79 -10.34 2.43 15.98
CA THR A 79 -11.41 2.03 16.92
C THR A 79 -11.89 0.64 16.58
N VAL A 80 -12.05 -0.19 17.61
CA VAL A 80 -12.76 -1.47 17.53
C VAL A 80 -13.96 -1.36 18.44
N SER A 81 -15.12 -1.78 17.94
CA SER A 81 -16.38 -1.65 18.66
C SER A 81 -17.29 -2.83 18.35
N TYR A 82 -18.16 -3.17 19.29
CA TYR A 82 -19.11 -4.26 19.14
C TYR A 82 -20.55 -3.76 19.21
N SER A 83 -21.47 -4.54 18.66
CA SER A 83 -22.91 -4.34 18.69
C SER A 83 -23.59 -5.58 19.25
N THR A 84 -24.64 -5.37 20.05
CA THR A 84 -25.54 -6.42 20.56
C THR A 84 -26.96 -6.30 19.99
N ASP A 85 -27.13 -5.42 19.01
CA ASP A 85 -28.41 -5.04 18.40
C ASP A 85 -28.31 -5.05 16.86
N ASP A 86 -27.61 -6.04 16.31
CA ASP A 86 -27.47 -6.28 14.87
C ASP A 86 -26.98 -5.06 14.05
N GLY A 87 -26.11 -4.27 14.66
CA GLY A 87 -25.41 -3.14 14.04
C GLY A 87 -26.15 -1.80 14.11
N ASP A 88 -27.15 -1.66 14.97
CA ASP A 88 -27.87 -0.41 15.23
C ASP A 88 -27.06 0.54 16.12
N SER A 89 -26.42 0.03 17.16
CA SER A 89 -25.53 0.78 18.05
C SER A 89 -24.20 0.06 18.30
N TYR A 90 -23.18 0.84 18.67
CA TYR A 90 -21.83 0.34 18.87
C TYR A 90 -21.23 0.88 20.17
N THR A 91 -20.61 -0.02 20.92
CA THR A 91 -19.80 0.29 22.11
C THR A 91 -18.33 0.08 21.77
N ASP A 92 -17.50 1.08 22.04
CA ASP A 92 -16.07 1.03 21.78
C ASP A 92 -15.36 0.14 22.80
N LEU A 93 -14.38 -0.63 22.33
CA LEU A 93 -13.52 -1.48 23.15
C LEU A 93 -12.12 -0.86 23.24
N THR A 94 -11.43 -1.12 24.35
CA THR A 94 -10.06 -0.64 24.58
C THR A 94 -9.05 -1.74 24.24
N GLU A 95 -8.11 -1.44 23.34
CA GLU A 95 -7.01 -2.37 23.02
C GLU A 95 -6.15 -2.64 24.28
N ASP A 96 -5.60 -3.84 24.38
CA ASP A 96 -4.84 -4.38 25.52
C ASP A 96 -5.63 -4.55 26.83
N THR A 97 -6.88 -4.08 26.89
CA THR A 97 -7.79 -4.27 28.03
C THR A 97 -8.91 -5.24 27.67
N ASP A 98 -9.65 -4.92 26.61
CA ASP A 98 -10.81 -5.68 26.18
C ASP A 98 -10.50 -6.66 25.05
N PHE A 99 -9.57 -6.29 24.18
CA PHE A 99 -9.17 -7.10 23.05
C PHE A 99 -7.70 -6.89 22.71
N PHE A 100 -7.15 -7.82 21.94
CA PHE A 100 -5.83 -7.75 21.34
C PHE A 100 -5.96 -7.98 19.83
N LEU A 101 -5.16 -7.25 19.05
CA LEU A 101 -4.96 -7.59 17.65
C LEU A 101 -3.78 -8.54 17.51
N THR A 102 -3.91 -9.56 16.68
CA THR A 102 -2.87 -10.58 16.49
C THR A 102 -2.84 -11.08 15.04
N ARG A 103 -1.84 -11.89 14.70
CA ARG A 103 -1.83 -12.66 13.46
C ARG A 103 -1.87 -14.15 13.76
N ALA A 104 -2.98 -14.81 13.42
CA ALA A 104 -3.22 -16.24 13.68
C ALA A 104 -2.82 -16.69 15.11
N GLY A 105 -3.08 -15.85 16.12
CA GLY A 105 -2.69 -16.08 17.52
C GLY A 105 -1.23 -15.78 17.88
N ASP A 106 -0.37 -15.41 16.94
CA ASP A 106 1.00 -14.94 17.20
C ASP A 106 1.03 -13.43 17.50
N PHE A 107 1.03 -13.11 18.79
CA PHE A 107 0.99 -11.74 19.32
C PHE A 107 2.25 -10.91 19.03
N ASN A 108 3.35 -11.55 18.62
CA ASN A 108 4.63 -10.86 18.37
C ASN A 108 4.93 -10.66 16.89
N GLN A 109 4.06 -11.16 16.01
CA GLN A 109 4.30 -11.08 14.59
C GLN A 109 4.11 -9.65 14.09
N SER A 110 5.08 -9.13 13.35
CA SER A 110 5.17 -7.72 12.91
C SER A 110 4.28 -7.36 11.71
N GLY A 111 3.94 -8.33 10.85
CA GLY A 111 3.11 -8.10 9.65
C GLY A 111 1.65 -7.79 9.99
N SER A 112 0.83 -7.43 9.00
CA SER A 112 -0.58 -7.03 9.25
C SER A 112 -1.35 -8.01 10.14
N TYR A 113 -2.18 -7.46 11.03
CA TYR A 113 -3.11 -8.24 11.84
C TYR A 113 -4.14 -8.93 10.94
N ASP A 114 -4.51 -10.17 11.28
CA ASP A 114 -5.59 -10.91 10.62
C ASP A 114 -6.62 -11.46 11.63
N GLN A 115 -6.43 -11.17 12.92
CA GLN A 115 -7.36 -11.54 13.98
C GLN A 115 -7.52 -10.44 15.03
N ALA A 116 -8.75 -10.33 15.55
CA ALA A 116 -9.07 -9.62 16.78
C ALA A 116 -9.55 -10.63 17.84
N VAL A 117 -8.88 -10.67 18.99
CA VAL A 117 -9.12 -11.65 20.05
C VAL A 117 -9.58 -10.94 21.30
N ILE A 118 -10.71 -11.36 21.87
CA ILE A 118 -11.18 -10.84 23.15
C ILE A 118 -10.22 -11.26 24.27
N SER A 119 -9.85 -10.28 25.09
CA SER A 119 -9.07 -10.52 26.29
C SER A 119 -9.88 -11.34 27.28
N ARG A 120 -9.28 -12.42 27.81
CA ARG A 120 -9.90 -13.23 28.87
C ARG A 120 -10.17 -12.46 30.16
N ASN A 121 -9.52 -11.30 30.31
CA ASN A 121 -9.66 -10.41 31.46
C ASN A 121 -10.56 -9.20 31.16
N SER A 122 -11.16 -9.12 29.96
CA SER A 122 -12.09 -8.04 29.64
C SER A 122 -13.28 -8.07 30.59
N ALA A 123 -13.67 -6.90 31.08
CA ALA A 123 -14.89 -6.74 31.87
C ALA A 123 -16.12 -6.52 30.98
N GLU A 124 -15.92 -6.13 29.72
CA GLU A 124 -16.99 -5.79 28.77
C GLU A 124 -17.50 -7.04 28.04
N LEU A 125 -16.61 -7.90 27.54
CA LEU A 125 -16.96 -9.06 26.74
C LEU A 125 -16.16 -10.29 27.13
N THR A 126 -16.81 -11.47 27.11
CA THR A 126 -16.11 -12.76 27.20
C THR A 126 -15.84 -13.37 25.83
N ASN A 127 -16.69 -13.07 24.85
CA ASN A 127 -16.58 -13.52 23.46
C ASN A 127 -17.23 -12.48 22.54
N TRP A 128 -16.88 -12.48 21.26
CA TRP A 128 -17.65 -11.80 20.24
C TRP A 128 -19.05 -12.42 20.17
N ALA A 129 -20.08 -11.60 20.32
CA ALA A 129 -21.47 -12.06 20.28
C ALA A 129 -21.89 -12.37 18.83
N ALA A 130 -22.73 -13.39 18.66
CA ALA A 130 -23.31 -13.69 17.34
C ALA A 130 -24.31 -12.59 16.95
N GLY A 131 -24.26 -12.17 15.69
CA GLY A 131 -25.10 -11.08 15.18
C GLY A 131 -24.61 -10.55 13.84
N GLN A 132 -25.48 -9.80 13.17
CA GLN A 132 -25.13 -9.09 11.93
C GLN A 132 -24.37 -7.83 12.25
N ARG A 133 -23.30 -7.54 11.50
CA ARG A 133 -22.43 -6.37 11.69
C ARG A 133 -22.02 -6.18 13.16
N ALA A 134 -21.87 -7.29 13.87
CA ALA A 134 -21.65 -7.35 15.31
C ALA A 134 -20.33 -6.71 15.74
N VAL A 135 -19.36 -6.59 14.83
CA VAL A 135 -18.11 -5.87 15.07
C VAL A 135 -17.90 -4.82 13.99
N LYS A 136 -17.53 -3.61 14.42
CA LYS A 136 -17.14 -2.48 13.57
C LYS A 136 -15.71 -2.09 13.90
N ILE A 137 -14.86 -2.10 12.88
CA ILE A 137 -13.46 -1.69 12.98
C ILE A 137 -13.23 -0.51 12.05
N VAL A 138 -12.77 0.60 12.62
CA VAL A 138 -12.23 1.75 11.89
C VAL A 138 -10.73 1.65 11.98
N GLY A 139 -10.03 1.65 10.84
CA GLY A 139 -8.58 1.51 10.84
C GLY A 139 -7.97 1.59 9.45
N VAL A 140 -6.64 1.44 9.42
CA VAL A 140 -5.84 1.41 8.19
C VAL A 140 -5.67 -0.05 7.77
N TRP A 141 -6.26 -0.39 6.62
CA TRP A 141 -6.23 -1.71 6.03
C TRP A 141 -5.15 -1.82 4.96
N GLY A 142 -4.57 -3.00 4.83
CA GLY A 142 -3.51 -3.31 3.86
C GLY A 142 -2.61 -4.41 4.41
N PHE A 143 -1.98 -5.16 3.51
CA PHE A 143 -0.97 -6.15 3.86
C PHE A 143 0.41 -5.52 3.87
N VAL A 144 1.13 -5.72 4.97
CA VAL A 144 2.55 -5.42 5.13
C VAL A 144 3.23 -6.56 5.88
N ILE A 145 4.53 -6.73 5.64
CA ILE A 145 5.36 -7.68 6.39
C ILE A 145 5.82 -7.11 7.74
N ASP A 146 5.84 -5.79 7.87
CA ASP A 146 6.15 -5.09 9.10
C ASP A 146 5.31 -3.79 9.19
N ARG A 147 4.41 -3.73 10.17
CA ARG A 147 3.56 -2.56 10.42
C ARG A 147 4.35 -1.35 10.91
N SER A 148 5.49 -1.55 11.56
CA SER A 148 6.31 -0.47 12.11
C SER A 148 7.16 0.24 11.05
N ASP A 149 7.52 -0.45 9.97
CA ASP A 149 8.38 0.07 8.88
C ASP A 149 7.64 0.34 7.56
N CYS A 150 6.31 0.20 7.54
CA CYS A 150 5.50 0.45 6.33
C CYS A 150 5.43 1.94 5.89
N TRP A 151 5.86 2.86 6.76
CA TRP A 151 5.98 4.29 6.49
C TRP A 151 7.40 4.76 6.74
N ARG A 152 8.11 5.16 5.68
CA ARG A 152 9.49 5.64 5.79
C ARG A 152 9.52 7.15 5.90
N TYR A 153 10.26 7.69 6.87
CA TYR A 153 10.50 9.12 6.96
C TYR A 153 11.36 9.57 5.77
N THR A 154 10.98 10.66 5.10
CA THR A 154 11.68 11.13 3.90
C THR A 154 12.94 11.93 4.19
N GLY A 155 13.14 12.36 5.45
CA GLY A 155 14.16 13.35 5.79
C GLY A 155 13.72 14.79 5.52
N ASP A 156 12.48 15.02 5.07
CA ASP A 156 11.94 16.33 4.73
C ASP A 156 10.66 16.67 5.52
N THR A 157 10.28 17.94 5.47
CA THR A 157 9.12 18.48 6.17
C THR A 157 8.35 19.47 5.28
N VAL A 158 7.07 19.69 5.61
CA VAL A 158 6.24 20.70 4.97
C VAL A 158 6.87 22.08 5.13
N GLN A 159 7.13 22.80 4.04
CA GLN A 159 7.70 24.15 4.08
C GLN A 159 6.65 25.27 4.07
N SER A 160 5.41 24.96 3.66
CA SER A 160 4.29 25.91 3.67
C SER A 160 3.82 26.22 5.10
N ASN A 161 3.50 27.49 5.40
CA ASN A 161 2.99 27.91 6.71
C ASN A 161 1.64 28.67 6.61
N PRO A 162 0.50 27.99 6.69
CA PRO A 162 0.31 26.54 6.65
C PRO A 162 0.22 25.99 5.21
N LEU A 163 0.37 24.68 5.06
CA LEU A 163 -0.21 23.97 3.92
C LEU A 163 -1.72 23.88 4.15
N THR A 164 -2.50 24.66 3.39
CA THR A 164 -3.97 24.66 3.52
C THR A 164 -4.59 23.33 3.10
N SER A 165 -5.82 23.04 3.55
CA SER A 165 -6.55 21.81 3.17
C SER A 165 -6.94 21.74 1.69
N SER A 166 -6.94 22.88 0.98
CA SER A 166 -7.18 22.94 -0.46
C SER A 166 -5.90 23.04 -1.30
N ALA A 167 -4.72 23.10 -0.68
CA ALA A 167 -3.47 23.23 -1.42
C ALA A 167 -3.16 21.95 -2.22
N THR A 168 -2.86 22.13 -3.50
CA THR A 168 -2.43 21.07 -4.43
C THR A 168 -0.91 21.08 -4.67
N SER A 169 -0.20 22.02 -4.05
CA SER A 169 1.25 22.18 -4.14
C SER A 169 1.86 22.10 -2.76
N LEU A 170 2.81 21.18 -2.59
CA LEU A 170 3.56 20.96 -1.37
C LEU A 170 5.02 21.37 -1.60
N THR A 171 5.44 22.46 -0.96
CA THR A 171 6.84 22.87 -0.95
C THR A 171 7.62 22.02 0.06
N VAL A 172 8.73 21.45 -0.40
CA VAL A 172 9.69 20.66 0.39
C VAL A 172 11.04 21.35 0.39
N SER A 173 11.96 20.90 1.24
CA SER A 173 13.30 21.49 1.31
C SER A 173 14.15 21.08 0.12
N ASP A 174 14.06 19.80 -0.27
CA ASP A 174 14.86 19.20 -1.33
C ASP A 174 14.05 18.09 -2.02
N ALA A 175 13.62 18.34 -3.26
CA ALA A 175 12.72 17.44 -3.98
C ALA A 175 13.43 16.20 -4.55
N ASP A 176 14.73 16.28 -4.87
CA ASP A 176 15.53 15.20 -5.44
C ASP A 176 16.65 14.69 -4.52
N GLY A 177 16.78 15.26 -3.32
CA GLY A 177 17.70 14.78 -2.29
C GLY A 177 17.50 13.30 -1.94
N SER A 178 18.51 12.72 -1.29
CA SER A 178 18.46 11.32 -0.82
C SER A 178 17.52 11.12 0.35
N ASP A 179 16.89 9.96 0.46
CA ASP A 179 16.15 9.53 1.65
C ASP A 179 17.08 9.13 2.81
N ILE A 180 16.51 8.62 3.90
CA ILE A 180 17.26 8.19 5.10
C ILE A 180 18.25 7.03 4.82
N TRP A 181 18.10 6.30 3.72
CA TRP A 181 19.02 5.22 3.31
C TRP A 181 19.99 5.67 2.21
N GLY A 182 20.00 6.95 1.86
CA GLY A 182 20.87 7.50 0.83
C GLY A 182 20.32 7.35 -0.59
N MET A 183 19.11 6.82 -0.78
CA MET A 183 18.52 6.60 -2.09
C MET A 183 17.91 7.90 -2.64
N SER A 184 18.25 8.27 -3.85
CA SER A 184 17.74 9.47 -4.55
C SER A 184 17.09 9.07 -5.88
N PRO A 185 16.02 9.76 -6.34
CA PRO A 185 15.34 10.86 -5.64
C PRO A 185 14.37 10.36 -4.56
N ARG A 186 14.29 11.07 -3.42
CA ARG A 186 13.41 10.71 -2.29
C ARG A 186 11.92 10.80 -2.62
N PHE A 187 11.54 11.76 -3.48
CA PHE A 187 10.17 11.97 -3.93
C PHE A 187 10.05 11.57 -5.39
N GLN A 188 9.04 10.76 -5.70
CA GLN A 188 8.80 10.23 -7.03
C GLN A 188 7.31 10.28 -7.36
N VAL A 189 7.00 10.52 -8.63
CA VAL A 189 5.62 10.50 -9.12
C VAL A 189 4.99 9.14 -8.85
N GLY A 190 3.76 9.15 -8.33
CA GLY A 190 2.99 7.97 -7.97
C GLY A 190 3.21 7.43 -6.56
N GLN A 191 4.11 8.03 -5.77
CA GLN A 191 4.25 7.71 -4.36
C GLN A 191 3.06 8.22 -3.53
N ILE A 192 2.72 7.47 -2.49
CA ILE A 192 1.81 7.91 -1.43
C ILE A 192 2.64 8.52 -0.31
N LEU A 193 2.32 9.76 0.04
CA LEU A 193 2.86 10.46 1.19
C LEU A 193 1.91 10.37 2.37
N LYS A 194 2.44 10.33 3.59
CA LYS A 194 1.68 10.56 4.83
C LYS A 194 2.20 11.81 5.51
N ILE A 195 1.26 12.69 5.88
CA ILE A 195 1.49 13.89 6.68
C ILE A 195 0.47 13.81 7.82
N GLU A 196 0.95 13.53 9.03
CA GLU A 196 0.08 13.21 10.19
C GLU A 196 -0.89 12.06 9.86
N SER A 197 -2.20 12.34 9.83
CA SER A 197 -3.25 11.37 9.50
C SER A 197 -3.76 11.47 8.06
N GLU A 198 -3.21 12.38 7.25
CA GLU A 198 -3.58 12.54 5.84
C GLU A 198 -2.66 11.75 4.92
N TYR A 199 -3.24 11.13 3.89
CA TYR A 199 -2.50 10.57 2.76
C TYR A 199 -2.62 11.45 1.53
N CYS A 200 -1.48 11.77 0.92
CA CYS A 200 -1.37 12.52 -0.33
C CYS A 200 -0.75 11.63 -1.41
N GLU A 201 -1.03 11.89 -2.68
CA GLU A 201 -0.35 11.23 -3.80
C GLU A 201 0.43 12.25 -4.61
N VAL A 202 1.68 11.94 -4.94
CA VAL A 202 2.54 12.79 -5.78
C VAL A 202 2.19 12.58 -7.25
N THR A 203 1.83 13.66 -7.94
CA THR A 203 1.56 13.62 -9.39
C THR A 203 2.65 14.29 -10.22
N GLU A 204 3.45 15.16 -9.60
CA GLU A 204 4.57 15.84 -10.27
C GLU A 204 5.64 16.21 -9.24
N VAL A 205 6.91 16.19 -9.66
CA VAL A 205 8.06 16.61 -8.86
C VAL A 205 8.82 17.68 -9.65
N ASN A 206 8.85 18.91 -9.12
CA ASN A 206 9.62 20.01 -9.71
C ASN A 206 10.87 20.28 -8.86
N THR A 207 12.01 19.75 -9.33
CA THR A 207 13.31 19.86 -8.63
C THR A 207 13.94 21.26 -8.73
N SER A 208 13.53 22.07 -9.72
CA SER A 208 14.03 23.45 -9.85
C SER A 208 13.44 24.40 -8.80
N THR A 209 12.26 24.08 -8.26
CA THR A 209 11.55 24.92 -7.29
C THR A 209 11.29 24.20 -5.95
N ASN A 210 11.69 22.93 -5.83
CA ASN A 210 11.38 22.06 -4.69
C ASN A 210 9.89 22.01 -4.34
N VAL A 211 9.05 21.86 -5.38
CA VAL A 211 7.59 21.77 -5.25
C VAL A 211 7.10 20.44 -5.78
N LEU A 212 6.28 19.76 -4.98
CA LEU A 212 5.52 18.57 -5.37
C LEU A 212 4.09 18.99 -5.71
N THR A 213 3.58 18.56 -6.86
CA THR A 213 2.13 18.61 -7.13
C THR A 213 1.51 17.36 -6.54
N ILE A 214 0.47 17.54 -5.70
CA ILE A 214 -0.14 16.45 -4.94
C ILE A 214 -1.66 16.44 -5.04
N ILE A 215 -2.23 15.22 -4.97
CA ILE A 215 -3.65 15.00 -4.71
C ILE A 215 -3.82 14.70 -3.21
N ARG A 216 -4.70 15.45 -2.55
CA ARG A 216 -4.98 15.39 -1.11
C ARG A 216 -6.05 14.35 -0.75
N GLY A 217 -6.16 13.98 0.53
CA GLY A 217 -7.25 13.15 1.05
C GLY A 217 -7.39 11.78 0.37
N ARG A 218 -6.26 11.09 0.15
CA ARG A 218 -6.24 9.78 -0.54
C ARG A 218 -6.60 8.64 0.40
N ASN A 219 -7.07 7.55 -0.20
CA ASN A 219 -7.36 6.27 0.45
C ASN A 219 -8.19 6.39 1.74
N GLY A 220 -9.29 7.16 1.66
CA GLY A 220 -10.24 7.32 2.76
C GLY A 220 -9.85 8.37 3.80
N THR A 221 -8.67 8.99 3.69
CA THR A 221 -8.29 10.15 4.52
C THR A 221 -8.97 11.42 4.03
N THR A 222 -9.00 12.46 4.86
CA THR A 222 -9.55 13.79 4.52
C THR A 222 -8.42 14.80 4.47
N ALA A 223 -8.49 15.74 3.51
CA ALA A 223 -7.51 16.80 3.38
C ALA A 223 -7.53 17.72 4.62
N ALA A 224 -6.37 17.91 5.25
CA ALA A 224 -6.21 18.68 6.48
C ALA A 224 -5.27 19.88 6.27
N GLN A 225 -5.31 20.84 7.20
CA GLN A 225 -4.28 21.87 7.24
C GLN A 225 -3.06 21.31 7.99
N HIS A 226 -1.86 21.51 7.45
CA HIS A 226 -0.61 21.14 8.12
C HIS A 226 0.26 22.38 8.36
N THR A 227 0.90 22.43 9.53
CA THR A 227 1.86 23.48 9.87
C THR A 227 3.20 23.27 9.16
N GLN A 228 4.00 24.32 9.10
CA GLN A 228 5.40 24.19 8.67
C GLN A 228 6.16 23.24 9.62
N ASN A 229 7.17 22.55 9.09
CA ASN A 229 8.00 21.56 9.78
C ASN A 229 7.27 20.25 10.15
N THR A 230 6.03 20.05 9.70
CA THR A 230 5.36 18.75 9.84
C THR A 230 6.09 17.71 8.97
N ALA A 231 6.46 16.58 9.57
CA ALA A 231 7.20 15.51 8.92
C ALA A 231 6.42 14.85 7.77
N ILE A 232 7.15 14.49 6.71
CA ILE A 232 6.60 13.79 5.55
C ILE A 232 7.14 12.36 5.54
N TYR A 233 6.26 11.39 5.30
CA TYR A 233 6.60 9.98 5.17
C TYR A 233 6.17 9.46 3.80
N THR A 234 6.86 8.45 3.25
CA THR A 234 6.47 7.72 2.04
C THR A 234 6.00 6.31 2.39
N TRP A 235 4.94 5.85 1.72
CA TRP A 235 4.49 4.47 1.82
C TRP A 235 5.51 3.51 1.22
N GLN A 236 5.78 2.41 1.91
CA GLN A 236 6.68 1.36 1.44
C GLN A 236 5.87 0.08 1.16
N PRO A 237 5.57 -0.23 -0.11
CA PRO A 237 5.05 -1.54 -0.49
C PRO A 237 6.04 -2.63 -0.06
N VAL A 238 5.54 -3.85 0.17
CA VAL A 238 6.39 -5.02 0.44
C VAL A 238 7.42 -5.17 -0.68
N ASP A 239 8.69 -5.36 -0.32
CA ASP A 239 9.80 -5.35 -1.28
C ASP A 239 9.64 -6.37 -2.41
N ASP A 240 9.20 -7.60 -2.08
CA ASP A 240 8.94 -8.63 -3.08
C ASP A 240 7.83 -8.23 -4.06
N ILE A 241 6.79 -7.56 -3.55
CA ILE A 241 5.67 -7.06 -4.37
C ILE A 241 6.13 -5.91 -5.26
N ARG A 242 6.95 -5.02 -4.72
CA ARG A 242 7.58 -3.93 -5.47
C ARG A 242 8.48 -4.46 -6.58
N GLN A 243 9.34 -5.43 -6.29
CA GLN A 243 10.21 -6.07 -7.27
C GLN A 243 9.42 -6.82 -8.34
N ALA A 244 8.38 -7.57 -7.95
CA ALA A 244 7.48 -8.23 -8.91
C ALA A 244 6.77 -7.21 -9.82
N ALA A 245 6.37 -6.06 -9.28
CA ALA A 245 5.78 -4.97 -10.06
C ALA A 245 6.79 -4.37 -11.05
N ILE A 246 8.03 -4.13 -10.63
CA ILE A 246 9.11 -3.63 -11.50
C ILE A 246 9.39 -4.63 -12.63
N ILE A 247 9.61 -5.91 -12.33
CA ILE A 247 9.88 -6.97 -13.32
C ILE A 247 8.76 -7.01 -14.37
N THR A 248 7.51 -7.01 -13.89
CA THR A 248 6.33 -7.10 -14.76
C THR A 248 6.20 -5.86 -15.63
N ALA A 249 6.39 -4.66 -15.06
CA ALA A 249 6.34 -3.40 -15.80
C ALA A 249 7.44 -3.34 -16.88
N VAL A 250 8.69 -3.66 -16.54
CA VAL A 250 9.80 -3.69 -17.50
C VAL A 250 9.52 -4.68 -18.64
N LYS A 251 9.03 -5.89 -18.34
CA LYS A 251 8.71 -6.89 -19.35
C LYS A 251 7.56 -6.46 -20.26
N GLN A 252 6.48 -5.92 -19.70
CA GLN A 252 5.36 -5.41 -20.50
C GLN A 252 5.79 -4.23 -21.39
N PHE A 253 6.62 -3.32 -20.87
CA PHE A 253 7.16 -2.20 -21.64
C PHE A 253 8.01 -2.70 -22.83
N LYS A 254 8.95 -3.61 -22.59
CA LYS A 254 9.79 -4.21 -23.65
C LYS A 254 8.98 -4.96 -24.71
N ARG A 255 7.90 -5.66 -24.30
CA ARG A 255 6.97 -6.29 -25.25
C ARG A 255 6.26 -5.26 -26.12
N GLY A 256 5.85 -4.12 -25.54
CA GLY A 256 5.30 -3.00 -26.30
C GLY A 256 6.25 -2.48 -27.38
N LEU A 257 7.55 -2.34 -27.07
CA LEU A 257 8.57 -1.94 -28.04
C LEU A 257 8.75 -2.94 -29.19
N GLN A 258 8.53 -4.23 -28.93
CA GLN A 258 8.63 -5.31 -29.92
C GLN A 258 7.31 -5.57 -30.66
N GLY A 259 6.32 -4.68 -30.54
CA GLY A 259 5.01 -4.86 -31.16
C GLY A 259 4.23 -6.07 -30.63
N PHE A 260 4.49 -6.46 -29.37
CA PHE A 260 3.93 -7.63 -28.70
C PHE A 260 4.19 -8.95 -29.42
N GLN A 261 5.33 -9.08 -30.11
CA GLN A 261 5.73 -10.35 -30.70
C GLN A 261 5.97 -11.40 -29.61
N ASP A 262 5.26 -12.53 -29.69
CA ASP A 262 5.30 -13.60 -28.68
C ASP A 262 6.39 -14.65 -28.95
N GLY A 263 7.22 -14.47 -29.99
CA GLY A 263 8.25 -15.43 -30.38
C GLY A 263 9.52 -14.74 -30.86
N SER A 264 10.64 -15.04 -30.21
CA SER A 264 11.98 -14.86 -30.77
C SER A 264 12.47 -16.21 -31.27
N ALA A 265 12.87 -16.30 -32.54
CA ALA A 265 13.47 -17.52 -33.07
C ALA A 265 14.89 -17.64 -32.52
N ASN A 266 15.14 -18.57 -31.60
CA ASN A 266 16.49 -19.02 -31.27
C ASN A 266 16.88 -20.12 -32.27
N PRO A 267 17.85 -19.89 -33.18
CA PRO A 267 18.21 -20.87 -34.19
C PRO A 267 18.96 -22.11 -33.64
N THR A 268 19.28 -22.15 -32.33
CA THR A 268 20.05 -23.25 -31.72
C THR A 268 19.19 -24.19 -30.86
N LEU A 269 18.05 -23.75 -30.34
CA LEU A 269 17.08 -24.61 -29.64
C LEU A 269 15.67 -24.21 -30.08
N GLY A 270 15.04 -25.03 -30.93
CA GLY A 270 13.69 -24.82 -31.46
C GLY A 270 12.58 -24.98 -30.42
N GLN A 271 12.60 -24.16 -29.36
CA GLN A 271 11.58 -24.12 -28.33
C GLN A 271 10.93 -22.73 -28.28
N MET A 272 9.67 -22.65 -28.68
CA MET A 272 8.84 -21.45 -28.48
C MET A 272 8.40 -21.39 -27.02
N ILE A 273 8.83 -20.38 -26.27
CA ILE A 273 8.35 -20.12 -24.90
C ILE A 273 7.14 -19.19 -25.00
N TYR A 274 5.96 -19.69 -24.63
CA TYR A 274 4.74 -18.88 -24.56
C TYR A 274 4.66 -18.17 -23.20
N VAL A 275 4.59 -16.84 -23.17
CA VAL A 275 4.37 -16.08 -21.92
C VAL A 275 2.88 -15.70 -21.82
N LYS A 276 2.06 -16.65 -21.35
CA LYS A 276 0.63 -16.46 -21.05
C LYS A 276 0.34 -16.16 -19.57
N GLN A 277 1.37 -16.13 -18.73
CA GLN A 277 1.31 -16.01 -17.27
C GLN A 277 2.13 -14.81 -16.78
N LEU A 278 1.99 -14.48 -15.49
CA LEU A 278 2.96 -13.60 -14.83
C LEU A 278 4.36 -14.18 -15.06
N ASP A 279 5.36 -13.32 -15.08
CA ASP A 279 6.72 -13.81 -15.24
C ASP A 279 7.07 -14.79 -14.09
N PRO A 280 7.72 -15.94 -14.35
CA PRO A 280 7.97 -16.94 -13.31
C PRO A 280 8.73 -16.39 -12.09
N GLU A 281 9.62 -15.42 -12.29
CA GLU A 281 10.33 -14.75 -11.20
C GLU A 281 9.38 -13.87 -10.37
N ALA A 282 8.56 -13.07 -11.04
CA ALA A 282 7.54 -12.27 -10.36
C ALA A 282 6.48 -13.15 -9.69
N GLU A 283 6.15 -14.32 -10.25
CA GLU A 283 5.24 -15.30 -9.65
C GLU A 283 5.81 -15.91 -8.36
N ALA A 284 7.09 -16.30 -8.38
CA ALA A 284 7.78 -16.81 -7.19
C ALA A 284 7.82 -15.77 -6.06
N LEU A 285 8.01 -14.48 -6.39
CA LEU A 285 8.01 -13.39 -5.40
C LEU A 285 6.62 -13.19 -4.78
N ILE A 286 5.53 -13.33 -5.54
CA ILE A 286 4.18 -13.08 -5.01
C ILE A 286 3.55 -14.29 -4.31
N GLU A 287 4.08 -15.50 -4.52
CA GLU A 287 3.46 -16.75 -4.07
C GLU A 287 3.23 -16.79 -2.55
N ALA A 288 4.19 -16.30 -1.78
CA ALA A 288 4.11 -16.22 -0.31
C ALA A 288 2.99 -15.30 0.21
N TYR A 289 2.45 -14.43 -0.65
CA TYR A 289 1.48 -13.40 -0.29
C TYR A 289 0.06 -13.71 -0.77
N ILE A 290 -0.17 -14.90 -1.35
CA ILE A 290 -1.49 -15.35 -1.77
C ILE A 290 -2.39 -15.57 -0.54
N LYS A 291 -3.52 -14.86 -0.47
CA LYS A 291 -4.55 -15.12 0.54
C LYS A 291 -5.35 -16.36 0.15
N HIS A 292 -5.22 -17.42 0.94
CA HIS A 292 -6.09 -18.58 0.87
C HIS A 292 -7.41 -18.28 1.60
N PRO A 293 -8.57 -18.69 1.04
CA PRO A 293 -9.83 -18.59 1.76
C PRO A 293 -9.78 -19.49 3.01
N TYR A 294 -10.23 -18.95 4.15
CA TYR A 294 -10.49 -19.69 5.37
C TYR A 294 -11.81 -20.46 5.26
#